data_AF-A0A238DQU7-F1
#
_entry.id   AF-A0A238DQU7-F1
#
_cell.length_a   1.000
_cell.length_b   1.000
_cell.length_c   1.000
_cell.angle_alpha   90.00
_cell.angle_beta   90.00
_cell.angle_gamma   90.00
#
_symmetry.space_group_name_H-M   'P 1'
#
loop_
_entity.id
_entity.type
_entity.pdbx_description
1 polymer ?
#
loop_
_entity_poly.entity_id
_entity_poly.type
_entity_poly.pdbx_seq_one_letter_code
_entity_poly.pdbx_strand_id
1 'polypeptide(L)'
;MSLDTLTRLAQTSGGILYIMAVLLLVALAVTFERLWVLGRMQVQCKSWVHELKGHAHVDAKLLKAKIELEPDAPAAQVAAVALRHDMQDSLDHFSSRLEEAVMDQAPRIDRGLWVLDTIVTLAPLLGLLGTIIGMFNTFQALSNPGAATQAVTGGVGDALIATASGLLIAVLGLGGCRT
;
A
#
# COMPACT_ATOMS: atom_id res chain seq x y z
N MET A 1 -1.71 14.67 26.41
CA MET A 1 -0.51 15.51 26.25
C MET A 1 -0.90 16.63 25.30
N SER A 2 -0.93 17.87 25.77
CA SER A 2 -1.55 18.99 25.06
C SER A 2 -0.77 19.36 23.80
N LEU A 3 -1.51 19.69 22.73
CA LEU A 3 -1.00 20.22 21.47
C LEU A 3 -0.06 21.43 21.67
N ASP A 4 -0.27 22.19 22.75
CA ASP A 4 0.54 23.36 23.13
C ASP A 4 1.99 23.02 23.56
N THR A 5 2.22 21.80 24.07
CA THR A 5 3.58 21.34 24.39
C THR A 5 4.35 20.92 23.15
N LEU A 6 3.66 20.34 22.16
CA LEU A 6 4.24 19.96 20.87
C LEU A 6 4.59 21.19 20.02
N THR A 7 3.74 22.21 20.04
CA THR A 7 3.97 23.48 19.31
C THR A 7 5.14 24.28 19.89
N ARG A 8 5.30 24.32 21.22
CA ARG A 8 6.44 24.98 21.89
C ARG A 8 7.77 24.25 21.61
N LEU A 9 7.82 22.92 21.64
CA LEU A 9 9.03 22.17 21.29
C LEU A 9 9.40 22.37 19.81
N ALA A 10 8.42 22.36 18.91
CA ALA A 10 8.65 22.51 17.48
C ALA A 10 9.09 23.92 17.05
N GLN A 11 8.67 24.97 17.77
CA GLN A 11 9.19 26.33 17.57
C GLN A 11 10.66 26.47 18.00
N THR A 12 11.12 25.63 18.94
CA THR A 12 12.50 25.66 19.42
C THR A 12 13.45 24.89 18.48
N SER A 13 12.91 23.95 17.69
CA SER A 13 13.66 23.14 16.70
C SER A 13 13.65 23.71 15.26
N GLY A 14 13.20 24.95 15.07
CA GLY A 14 13.12 25.59 13.75
C GLY A 14 12.08 24.99 12.79
N GLY A 15 11.03 24.31 13.28
CA GLY A 15 9.91 23.82 12.45
C GLY A 15 10.12 22.48 11.74
N ILE A 16 11.30 21.86 11.86
CA ILE A 16 11.64 20.59 11.20
C ILE A 16 10.79 19.41 11.72
N LEU A 17 10.39 19.42 12.99
CA LEU A 17 9.50 18.41 13.56
C LEU A 17 8.13 18.33 12.85
N TYR A 18 7.59 19.48 12.41
CA TYR A 18 6.36 19.50 11.61
C TYR A 18 6.56 18.87 10.25
N ILE A 19 7.69 19.14 9.60
CA ILE A 19 8.01 18.59 8.27
C ILE A 19 8.16 17.07 8.36
N MET A 20 8.81 16.54 9.39
CA MET A 20 8.94 15.09 9.63
C MET A 20 7.59 14.43 9.95
N ALA A 21 6.77 15.03 10.82
CA ALA A 21 5.45 14.49 11.14
C ALA A 21 4.52 14.47 9.93
N VAL A 22 4.57 15.51 9.09
CA VAL A 22 3.80 15.58 7.84
C VAL A 22 4.29 14.54 6.83
N LEU A 23 5.61 14.38 6.65
CA LEU A 23 6.19 13.35 5.78
C LEU A 23 5.79 11.94 6.21
N LEU A 24 5.79 11.66 7.52
CA LEU A 24 5.34 10.40 8.09
C LEU A 24 3.85 10.17 7.81
N LEU A 25 3.01 11.18 8.05
CA LEU A 25 1.57 11.10 7.77
C LEU A 25 1.28 10.84 6.29
N VAL A 26 2.00 11.49 5.38
CA VAL A 26 1.87 11.27 3.93
C VAL A 26 2.30 9.86 3.55
N ALA A 27 3.43 9.37 4.06
CA ALA A 27 3.89 8.00 3.80
C ALA A 27 2.90 6.95 4.33
N LEU A 28 2.32 7.17 5.51
CA LEU A 28 1.34 6.29 6.12
C LEU A 28 0.02 6.32 5.33
N ALA A 29 -0.44 7.50 4.90
CA ALA A 29 -1.63 7.66 4.06
C ALA A 29 -1.49 6.94 2.71
N VAL A 30 -0.36 7.12 2.01
CA VAL A 30 -0.09 6.44 0.72
C VAL A 30 -0.02 4.92 0.91
N THR A 31 0.60 4.44 2.00
CA THR A 31 0.65 3.01 2.33
C THR A 31 -0.77 2.47 2.57
N PHE A 32 -1.59 3.17 3.34
CA PHE A 32 -2.94 2.75 3.69
C PHE A 32 -3.86 2.72 2.46
N GLU A 33 -3.79 3.76 1.62
CA GLU A 33 -4.51 3.82 0.35
C GLU A 33 -4.15 2.64 -0.55
N ARG A 34 -2.86 2.32 -0.66
CA ARG A 34 -2.38 1.20 -1.48
C ARG A 34 -2.81 -0.15 -0.93
N LEU A 35 -2.68 -0.39 0.38
CA LEU A 35 -3.14 -1.60 1.04
C LEU A 35 -4.65 -1.82 0.84
N TRP A 36 -5.44 -0.75 0.91
CA TRP A 36 -6.88 -0.82 0.65
C TRP A 36 -7.18 -1.23 -0.79
N VAL A 37 -6.52 -0.60 -1.78
CA VAL A 37 -6.75 -0.91 -3.20
C VAL A 37 -6.39 -2.35 -3.53
N LEU A 38 -5.23 -2.82 -3.07
CA LEU A 38 -4.78 -4.21 -3.26
C LEU A 38 -5.71 -5.21 -2.56
N GLY A 39 -6.08 -4.94 -1.30
CA GLY A 39 -7.02 -5.78 -0.56
C GLY A 39 -8.39 -5.85 -1.23
N ARG A 40 -8.88 -4.74 -1.78
CA ARG A 40 -10.13 -4.69 -2.54
C ARG A 40 -10.06 -5.53 -3.82
N MET A 41 -8.95 -5.46 -4.56
CA MET A 41 -8.75 -6.26 -5.77
C MET A 41 -8.72 -7.77 -5.47
N GLN A 42 -8.05 -8.19 -4.39
CA GLN A 42 -8.02 -9.59 -3.98
C GLN A 42 -9.39 -10.10 -3.52
N VAL A 43 -10.13 -9.31 -2.74
CA VAL A 43 -11.48 -9.66 -2.28
C VAL A 43 -12.45 -9.75 -3.46
N GLN A 44 -12.38 -8.81 -4.40
CA GLN A 44 -13.16 -8.86 -5.64
C GLN A 44 -12.83 -10.13 -6.43
N CYS A 45 -11.55 -10.43 -6.67
CA CYS A 45 -11.16 -11.64 -7.42
C CYS A 45 -11.64 -12.93 -6.72
N LYS A 46 -11.51 -13.05 -5.39
CA LYS A 46 -12.04 -14.19 -4.61
C LYS A 46 -13.57 -14.29 -4.68
N SER A 47 -14.29 -13.17 -4.60
CA SER A 47 -15.75 -13.13 -4.76
C SER A 47 -16.19 -13.58 -6.16
N TRP A 48 -15.49 -13.13 -7.20
CA TRP A 48 -15.73 -13.56 -8.58
C TRP A 48 -15.52 -15.07 -8.76
N VAL A 49 -14.41 -15.63 -8.26
CA VAL A 49 -14.12 -17.06 -8.35
C VAL A 49 -15.12 -17.90 -7.54
N HIS A 50 -15.53 -17.43 -6.36
CA HIS A 50 -16.49 -18.14 -5.51
C HIS A 50 -17.88 -18.22 -6.17
N GLU A 51 -18.36 -17.12 -6.76
CA GLU A 51 -19.64 -17.13 -7.48
C GLU A 51 -19.59 -17.94 -8.78
N LEU A 52 -18.47 -17.89 -9.51
CA LEU A 52 -18.25 -18.71 -10.72
C LEU A 52 -18.20 -20.21 -10.42
N LYS A 53 -17.58 -20.62 -9.30
CA LYS A 53 -17.56 -22.03 -8.87
C LYS A 53 -18.87 -22.48 -8.20
N GLY A 54 -19.65 -21.55 -7.66
CA GLY A 54 -20.91 -21.83 -6.98
C GLY A 54 -22.08 -22.16 -7.92
N HIS A 55 -21.97 -21.81 -9.20
CA HIS A 55 -23.00 -22.10 -10.20
C HIS A 55 -22.52 -23.23 -11.13
N ALA A 56 -23.23 -24.36 -11.15
CA ALA A 56 -22.94 -25.49 -12.04
C ALA A 56 -23.14 -25.16 -13.54
N HIS A 57 -23.86 -24.07 -13.85
CA HIS A 57 -23.95 -23.46 -15.17
C HIS A 57 -23.62 -21.97 -15.07
N VAL A 58 -22.71 -21.53 -15.92
CA VAL A 58 -22.31 -20.13 -16.07
C VAL A 58 -23.45 -19.36 -16.72
N ASP A 59 -24.30 -18.73 -15.92
CA ASP A 59 -25.41 -17.93 -16.43
C ASP A 59 -24.87 -16.65 -17.11
N ALA A 60 -24.85 -16.65 -18.44
CA ALA A 60 -24.29 -15.56 -19.24
C ALA A 60 -24.95 -14.20 -18.95
N LYS A 61 -26.21 -14.18 -18.47
CA LYS A 61 -26.92 -12.95 -18.07
C LYS A 61 -26.39 -12.37 -16.76
N LEU A 62 -26.12 -13.22 -15.76
CA LEU A 62 -25.58 -12.79 -14.46
C LEU A 62 -24.15 -12.26 -14.63
N LEU A 63 -23.35 -12.92 -15.47
CA LEU A 63 -22.00 -12.45 -15.80
C LEU A 63 -22.00 -11.12 -16.56
N LYS A 64 -22.87 -10.94 -17.56
CA LYS A 64 -22.98 -9.65 -18.27
C LYS A 64 -23.34 -8.52 -17.30
N ALA A 65 -24.32 -8.73 -16.41
CA ALA A 65 -24.71 -7.74 -15.42
C ALA A 65 -23.55 -7.39 -14.46
N LYS A 66 -22.72 -8.37 -14.06
CA LYS A 66 -21.58 -8.14 -13.17
C LYS A 66 -20.41 -7.44 -13.87
N ILE A 67 -20.17 -7.73 -15.15
CA ILE A 67 -19.17 -7.03 -15.98
C ILE A 67 -19.56 -5.55 -16.14
N GLU A 68 -20.86 -5.25 -16.29
CA GLU A 68 -21.35 -3.86 -16.34
C GLU A 68 -21.21 -3.15 -14.98
N LEU A 69 -21.33 -3.89 -13.87
CA LEU A 69 -21.17 -3.34 -12.52
C LEU A 69 -19.70 -3.06 -12.14
N GLU A 70 -18.78 -3.93 -12.59
CA GLU A 70 -17.34 -3.86 -12.28
C GLU A 70 -16.45 -4.02 -13.53
N PRO A 71 -16.48 -3.08 -14.50
CA PRO A 71 -15.77 -3.23 -15.78
C PRO A 71 -14.23 -3.23 -15.65
N ASP A 72 -13.71 -2.60 -14.59
CA ASP A 72 -12.27 -2.50 -14.36
C ASP A 72 -11.67 -3.72 -13.64
N ALA A 73 -12.50 -4.64 -13.13
CA ALA A 73 -12.03 -5.81 -12.44
C ALA A 73 -11.33 -6.77 -13.42
N PRO A 74 -10.12 -7.28 -13.08
CA PRO A 74 -9.41 -8.24 -13.94
C PRO A 74 -10.26 -9.48 -14.27
N ALA A 75 -11.04 -9.96 -13.29
CA ALA A 75 -11.96 -11.07 -13.47
C ALA A 75 -13.09 -10.77 -14.46
N ALA A 76 -13.58 -9.53 -14.52
CA ALA A 76 -14.61 -9.11 -15.47
C ALA A 76 -14.08 -9.10 -16.92
N GLN A 77 -12.82 -8.72 -17.11
CA GLN A 77 -12.20 -8.69 -18.44
C GLN A 77 -11.93 -10.10 -18.98
N VAL A 78 -11.45 -11.02 -18.13
CA VAL A 78 -11.32 -12.45 -18.49
C VAL A 78 -12.69 -13.07 -18.77
N ALA A 79 -13.69 -12.77 -17.94
CA ALA A 79 -15.06 -13.22 -18.15
C ALA A 79 -15.70 -12.67 -19.45
N ALA A 80 -15.37 -11.44 -19.83
CA ALA A 80 -15.84 -10.85 -21.09
C ALA A 80 -15.27 -11.56 -22.32
N VAL A 81 -14.01 -12.03 -22.25
CA VAL A 81 -13.41 -12.88 -23.30
C VAL A 81 -14.12 -14.23 -23.36
N ALA A 82 -14.42 -14.83 -22.21
CA ALA A 82 -15.16 -16.10 -22.14
C ALA A 82 -16.58 -15.98 -22.74
N LEU A 83 -17.29 -14.88 -22.51
CA LEU A 83 -18.65 -14.64 -23.04
C LEU A 83 -18.71 -14.32 -24.54
N ARG A 84 -17.60 -13.89 -25.14
CA ARG A 84 -17.49 -13.59 -26.58
C ARG A 84 -17.12 -14.82 -27.40
N HIS A 85 -16.79 -15.93 -26.75
CA HIS A 85 -16.46 -17.16 -27.42
C HIS A 85 -17.73 -17.86 -27.94
N ASP A 86 -17.68 -18.32 -29.18
CA ASP A 86 -18.78 -19.04 -29.79
C ASP A 86 -18.67 -20.53 -29.44
N MET A 87 -19.78 -21.16 -29.04
CA MET A 87 -19.79 -22.56 -28.55
C MET A 87 -19.48 -23.61 -29.65
N GLN A 88 -19.21 -23.16 -30.88
CA GLN A 88 -18.84 -23.98 -32.03
C GLN A 88 -17.32 -24.21 -32.17
N ASP A 89 -16.50 -23.43 -31.47
CA ASP A 89 -15.04 -23.60 -31.48
C ASP A 89 -14.59 -24.78 -30.59
N SER A 90 -13.44 -25.37 -30.91
CA SER A 90 -12.85 -26.46 -30.11
C SER A 90 -12.51 -25.98 -28.69
N LEU A 91 -12.76 -26.84 -27.69
CA LEU A 91 -12.42 -26.57 -26.28
C LEU A 91 -10.94 -26.20 -26.06
N ASP A 92 -10.04 -26.71 -26.90
CA ASP A 92 -8.60 -26.38 -26.86
C ASP A 92 -8.35 -24.91 -27.24
N HIS A 93 -9.09 -24.40 -28.22
CA HIS A 93 -9.04 -22.99 -28.62
C HIS A 93 -9.63 -22.10 -27.53
N PHE A 94 -10.71 -22.52 -26.87
CA PHE A 94 -11.29 -21.79 -25.74
C PHE A 94 -10.30 -21.66 -24.58
N SER A 95 -9.69 -22.78 -24.15
CA SER A 95 -8.71 -22.80 -23.06
C SER A 95 -7.52 -21.90 -23.36
N SER A 96 -6.99 -21.97 -24.59
CA SER A 96 -5.84 -21.14 -25.00
C SER A 96 -6.16 -19.65 -24.96
N ARG A 97 -7.34 -19.22 -25.40
CA ARG A 97 -7.75 -17.81 -25.37
C ARG A 97 -8.03 -17.29 -23.96
N LEU A 98 -8.57 -18.16 -23.09
CA LEU A 98 -8.73 -17.84 -21.67
C LEU A 98 -7.38 -17.67 -20.99
N GLU A 99 -6.44 -18.56 -21.25
CA GLU A 99 -5.08 -18.49 -20.72
C GLU A 99 -4.37 -17.22 -21.20
N GLU A 100 -4.49 -16.87 -22.49
CA GLU A 100 -3.97 -15.62 -23.05
C GLU A 100 -4.59 -14.39 -22.37
N ALA A 101 -5.90 -14.37 -22.14
CA ALA A 101 -6.58 -13.28 -21.44
C ALA A 101 -6.13 -13.15 -19.97
N VAL A 102 -5.85 -14.27 -19.28
CA VAL A 102 -5.29 -14.27 -17.92
C VAL A 102 -3.85 -13.76 -17.94
N MET A 103 -3.04 -14.18 -18.91
CA MET A 103 -1.66 -13.73 -19.09
C MET A 103 -1.59 -12.22 -19.39
N ASP A 104 -2.57 -11.66 -20.11
CA ASP A 104 -2.65 -10.22 -20.38
C ASP A 104 -3.06 -9.39 -19.15
N GLN A 105 -3.83 -9.98 -18.22
CA GLN A 105 -4.15 -9.35 -16.93
C GLN A 105 -3.02 -9.45 -15.91
N ALA A 106 -2.17 -10.48 -15.97
CA ALA A 106 -1.12 -10.73 -14.98
C ALA A 106 -0.19 -9.52 -14.77
N PRO A 107 0.30 -8.81 -15.82
CA PRO A 107 1.10 -7.59 -15.67
C PRO A 107 0.41 -6.47 -14.88
N ARG A 108 -0.93 -6.35 -14.96
CA ARG A 108 -1.68 -5.31 -14.22
C ARG A 108 -1.65 -5.57 -12.71
N ILE A 109 -1.68 -6.84 -12.31
CA ILE A 109 -1.58 -7.26 -10.91
C ILE A 109 -0.12 -7.14 -10.46
N ASP A 110 0.83 -7.61 -11.26
CA ASP A 110 2.27 -7.55 -10.96
C ASP A 110 2.77 -6.11 -10.80
N ARG A 111 2.24 -5.16 -11.58
CA ARG A 111 2.59 -3.74 -11.45
C ARG A 111 2.21 -3.17 -10.07
N GLY A 112 1.12 -3.65 -9.47
CA GLY A 112 0.73 -3.27 -8.12
C GLY A 112 1.67 -3.85 -7.06
N LEU A 113 2.11 -5.09 -7.27
CA LEU A 113 3.06 -5.79 -6.38
C LEU A 113 4.46 -5.16 -6.41
N TRP A 114 4.96 -4.77 -7.59
CA TRP A 114 6.26 -4.10 -7.71
C TRP A 114 6.33 -2.78 -6.93
N VAL A 115 5.24 -1.99 -6.95
CA VAL A 115 5.16 -0.75 -6.17
C VAL A 115 5.13 -1.06 -4.67
N LEU A 116 4.42 -2.12 -4.26
CA LEU A 116 4.39 -2.55 -2.86
C LEU A 116 5.77 -3.00 -2.37
N ASP A 117 6.50 -3.79 -3.16
CA ASP A 117 7.87 -4.22 -2.84
C ASP A 117 8.81 -3.02 -2.73
N THR A 118 8.64 -2.03 -3.61
CA THR A 118 9.39 -0.78 -3.56
C THR A 118 9.08 -0.01 -2.26
N ILE A 119 7.81 0.07 -1.84
CA ILE A 119 7.42 0.74 -0.58
C ILE A 119 7.94 -0.02 0.64
N VAL A 120 7.84 -1.35 0.66
CA VAL A 120 8.33 -2.20 1.76
C VAL A 120 9.83 -2.04 1.96
N THR A 121 10.59 -1.86 0.88
CA THR A 121 12.04 -1.65 0.93
C THR A 121 12.42 -0.20 1.25
N LEU A 122 11.68 0.79 0.75
CA LEU A 122 11.95 2.21 1.00
C LEU A 122 11.47 2.71 2.38
N ALA A 123 10.38 2.17 2.93
CA ALA A 123 9.82 2.66 4.20
C ALA A 123 10.80 2.54 5.39
N PRO A 124 11.55 1.43 5.58
CA PRO A 124 12.58 1.35 6.62
C PRO A 124 13.73 2.32 6.39
N LEU A 125 14.14 2.54 5.14
CA LEU A 125 15.19 3.49 4.78
C LEU A 125 14.77 4.93 5.09
N LEU A 126 13.50 5.28 4.86
CA LEU A 126 12.94 6.57 5.24
C LEU A 126 12.86 6.75 6.77
N GLY A 127 12.52 5.69 7.52
CA GLY A 127 12.57 5.70 8.98
C GLY A 127 13.99 5.91 9.52
N LEU A 128 14.98 5.24 8.93
CA LEU A 128 16.40 5.42 9.21
C LEU A 128 16.86 6.86 8.87
N LEU A 129 16.44 7.41 7.74
CA LEU A 129 16.74 8.81 7.40
C LEU A 129 16.14 9.77 8.45
N GLY A 130 14.93 9.49 8.93
CA GLY A 130 14.29 10.25 10.00
C GLY A 130 15.10 10.23 11.30
N THR A 131 15.68 9.09 11.69
CA THR A 131 16.58 9.05 12.87
C THR A 131 17.83 9.88 12.67
N ILE A 132 18.45 9.83 11.48
CA ILE A 132 19.66 10.62 11.19
C ILE A 132 19.36 12.11 11.31
N ILE A 133 18.25 12.57 10.74
CA ILE A 133 17.82 13.98 10.82
C ILE A 133 17.49 14.37 12.26
N GLY A 134 16.76 13.53 13.00
CA GLY A 134 16.41 13.76 14.40
C GLY A 134 17.66 13.87 15.30
N MET A 135 18.61 12.96 15.13
CA MET A 135 19.88 12.98 15.86
C MET A 135 20.75 14.18 15.48
N PHE A 136 20.81 14.54 14.20
CA PHE A 136 21.53 15.74 13.75
C PHE A 136 21.00 17.01 14.42
N ASN A 137 19.67 17.15 14.52
CA ASN A 137 19.05 18.28 15.21
C ASN A 137 19.29 18.25 16.71
N THR A 138 19.29 17.05 17.31
CA THR A 138 19.61 16.86 18.73
C THR A 138 21.02 17.35 19.04
N PHE A 139 22.00 17.06 18.17
CA PHE A 139 23.37 17.54 18.33
C PHE A 139 23.52 19.05 18.08
N GLN A 140 22.77 19.62 17.13
CA GLN A 140 22.72 21.07 16.93
C GLN A 140 22.10 21.80 18.13
N ALA A 141 21.10 21.22 18.80
CA ALA A 141 20.55 21.80 20.01
C ALA A 141 21.59 21.79 21.15
N LEU A 142 22.45 20.78 21.20
CA LEU A 142 23.51 20.61 22.20
C LEU A 142 24.66 21.62 22.06
N SER A 143 24.91 22.14 20.86
CA SER A 143 26.01 23.09 20.61
C SER A 143 25.72 24.50 21.12
N ASN A 144 24.47 24.80 21.51
CA ASN A 144 24.11 26.04 22.18
C ASN A 144 24.41 25.96 23.69
N PRO A 145 25.28 26.84 24.24
CA PRO A 145 25.58 26.85 25.66
C PRO A 145 24.31 27.22 26.46
N GLY A 146 23.76 26.25 27.19
CA GLY A 146 22.49 26.35 27.92
C GLY A 146 21.42 25.32 27.51
N ALA A 147 21.73 24.41 26.58
CA ALA A 147 20.81 23.37 26.13
C ALA A 147 20.27 22.51 27.30
N ALA A 148 18.95 22.48 27.44
CA ALA A 148 18.29 21.65 28.44
C ALA A 148 18.45 20.16 28.07
N THR A 149 18.85 19.33 29.04
CA THR A 149 18.95 17.87 28.89
C THR A 149 17.65 17.24 28.34
N GLN A 150 16.50 17.89 28.60
CA GLN A 150 15.18 17.51 28.08
C GLN A 150 15.02 17.67 26.56
N ALA A 151 15.70 18.63 25.93
CA ALA A 151 15.68 18.79 24.48
C ALA A 151 16.40 17.63 23.78
N VAL A 152 17.44 17.11 24.44
CA VAL A 152 18.25 15.98 23.96
C VAL A 152 17.45 14.68 24.02
N THR A 153 16.85 14.41 25.17
CA THR A 153 16.05 13.19 25.37
C THR A 153 14.79 13.19 24.50
N GLY A 154 14.20 14.35 24.24
CA GLY A 154 13.10 14.51 23.29
C GLY A 154 13.49 14.18 21.84
N GLY A 155 14.59 14.75 21.34
CA GLY A 155 15.05 14.52 19.97
C GLY A 155 15.47 13.07 19.68
N VAL A 156 16.02 12.37 20.68
CA VAL A 156 16.28 10.92 20.59
C VAL A 156 14.98 10.12 20.55
N GLY A 157 13.98 10.50 21.34
CA GLY A 157 12.65 9.88 21.33
C GLY A 157 11.95 10.00 19.99
N ASP A 158 11.97 11.20 19.39
CA ASP A 158 11.36 11.47 18.09
C ASP A 158 12.06 10.68 16.97
N ALA A 159 13.39 10.58 17.02
CA ALA A 159 14.16 9.74 16.12
C ALA A 159 13.69 8.27 16.18
N LEU A 160 13.56 7.70 17.39
CA LEU A 160 13.13 6.31 17.56
C LEU A 160 11.72 6.06 17.03
N ILE A 161 10.80 7.01 17.19
CA ILE A 161 9.43 6.91 16.66
C ILE A 161 9.44 6.88 15.13
N ALA A 162 10.30 7.67 14.47
CA ALA A 162 10.43 7.67 13.01
C ALA A 162 10.85 6.28 12.49
N THR A 163 11.84 5.64 13.11
CA THR A 163 12.22 4.26 12.75
C THR A 163 11.11 3.26 13.02
N ALA A 164 10.47 3.33 14.20
CA ALA A 164 9.39 2.42 14.55
C ALA A 164 8.23 2.48 13.53
N SER A 165 7.90 3.69 13.05
CA SER A 165 6.87 3.89 12.03
C SER A 165 7.26 3.31 10.67
N GLY A 166 8.50 3.53 10.19
CA GLY A 166 8.98 2.97 8.94
C GLY A 166 9.04 1.45 8.95
N LEU A 167 9.40 0.86 10.09
CA LEU A 167 9.42 -0.59 10.28
C LEU A 167 8.00 -1.17 10.31
N LEU A 168 7.07 -0.51 11.00
CA LEU A 168 5.67 -0.92 11.06
C LEU A 168 5.01 -0.91 9.67
N ILE A 169 5.28 0.11 8.86
CA ILE A 169 4.84 0.19 7.45
C ILE A 169 5.38 -1.01 6.65
N ALA A 170 6.66 -1.33 6.78
CA ALA A 170 7.26 -2.47 6.07
C ALA A 170 6.67 -3.82 6.50
N VAL A 171 6.41 -4.01 7.80
CA VAL A 171 5.79 -5.24 8.32
C VAL A 171 4.36 -5.39 7.80
N LEU A 172 3.57 -4.31 7.79
CA LEU A 172 2.21 -4.33 7.23
C LEU A 172 2.22 -4.61 5.72
N GLY A 173 3.14 -4.01 4.97
CA GLY A 173 3.28 -4.26 3.53
C GLY A 173 3.67 -5.70 3.20
N LEU A 174 4.59 -6.30 3.96
CA LEU A 174 4.96 -7.71 3.82
C LEU A 174 3.80 -8.65 4.16
N GLY A 175 3.01 -8.31 5.19
CA GLY A 175 1.83 -9.08 5.58
C GLY A 175 0.77 -9.15 4.48
N GLY A 176 0.58 -8.07 3.73
CA GLY A 176 -0.38 -8.02 2.61
C GLY A 176 0.07 -8.74 1.33
N CYS A 177 1.38 -8.88 1.10
CA CYS A 177 1.92 -9.52 -0.11
C CYS A 177 1.85 -11.06 -0.08
N ARG A 178 1.64 -11.66 1.10
CA ARG A 178 1.79 -13.12 1.32
C ARG A 178 0.48 -13.91 1.46
N THR A 179 -0.68 -13.32 1.13
CA THR A 179 -2.03 -13.94 1.22
C THR A 179 -2.77 -13.95 -0.10
#